data_AF-A0ABD2Q5H9-F1
#
_entry.id   AF-A0ABD2Q5H9-F1
#
_cell.length_a   1.000
_cell.length_b   1.000
_cell.length_c   1.000
_cell.angle_alpha   90.00
_cell.angle_beta   90.00
_cell.angle_gamma   90.00
#
_symmetry.space_group_name_H-M   'P 1'
#
loop_
_entity.id
_entity.type
_entity.pdbx_description
1 polymer ?
#
loop_
_entity_poly.entity_id
_entity_poly.type
_entity_poly.pdbx_seq_one_letter_code
_entity_poly.pdbx_strand_id
1 'polypeptide(L)'
;MSVLYGLYGIQSQKYTVTTAVAALYNGSYHVVWSIGLAIMCYFCAIRWYGPIRGLLDWAGFRIFSRLSYSIYLVHPCVIFLIFTSLLIPERFTLMIAIMWAFPVFWVSFTAAIILYLTAEAPFGQILQVLFDKN
;
A
#
# COMPACT_ATOMS: atom_id res chain seq x y z
N MET A 1 5.52 10.49 0.35
CA MET A 1 6.64 11.46 0.42
C MET A 1 6.20 12.88 0.76
N SER A 2 4.95 13.28 0.51
CA SER A 2 4.38 14.58 0.92
C SER A 2 4.22 14.75 2.43
N VAL A 3 3.93 13.67 3.17
CA VAL A 3 3.80 13.69 4.65
C VAL A 3 5.15 13.95 5.35
N LEU A 4 6.26 13.52 4.74
CA LEU A 4 7.61 13.70 5.29
C LEU A 4 8.01 15.17 5.37
N TYR A 5 7.74 15.96 4.33
CA TYR A 5 8.06 17.40 4.33
C TYR A 5 7.15 18.21 5.28
N GLY A 6 5.88 17.81 5.44
CA GLY A 6 4.96 18.43 6.39
C GLY A 6 5.34 18.16 7.85
N LEU A 7 5.73 16.93 8.17
CA LEU A 7 6.10 16.55 9.54
C LEU A 7 7.49 17.06 9.95
N TYR A 8 8.44 17.13 8.99
CA TYR A 8 9.79 17.68 9.25
C TYR A 8 9.73 19.15 9.71
N GLY A 9 8.81 19.94 9.16
CA GLY A 9 8.58 21.32 9.59
C GLY A 9 8.07 21.45 11.04
N ILE A 10 7.24 20.50 11.49
CA ILE A 10 6.67 20.51 12.84
C ILE A 10 7.67 19.99 13.88
N GLN A 11 8.49 18.99 13.54
CA GLN A 11 9.48 18.43 14.46
C GLN A 11 10.78 19.26 14.55
N SER A 12 11.12 20.04 13.51
CA SER A 12 12.41 20.76 13.45
C SER A 12 12.39 22.16 14.08
N GLN A 13 11.26 22.68 14.60
CA GLN A 13 11.15 23.99 15.27
C GLN A 13 11.72 25.21 14.49
N LYS A 14 12.10 25.05 13.22
CA LYS A 14 12.77 26.08 12.42
C LYS A 14 11.80 26.96 11.61
N TYR A 15 10.54 26.55 11.45
CA TYR A 15 9.53 27.32 10.70
C TYR A 15 8.13 27.10 11.29
N THR A 16 7.48 28.16 11.78
CA THR A 16 6.08 28.17 12.21
C THR A 16 5.16 28.23 10.98
N VAL A 17 4.95 27.08 10.35
CA VAL A 17 3.90 26.92 9.33
C VAL A 17 2.54 27.02 10.03
N THR A 18 1.63 27.87 9.51
CA THR A 18 0.31 28.02 10.12
C THR A 18 -0.43 26.68 10.11
N THR A 19 -0.98 26.29 11.25
CA THR A 19 -1.60 24.96 11.47
C THR A 19 -2.72 24.67 10.48
N ALA A 20 -3.44 25.71 10.04
CA ALA A 20 -4.48 25.61 9.02
C ALA A 20 -3.95 25.10 7.67
N VAL A 21 -2.77 25.55 7.22
CA VAL A 21 -2.19 25.13 5.94
C VAL A 21 -1.67 23.69 6.02
N ALA A 22 -1.11 23.30 7.16
CA ALA A 22 -0.69 21.92 7.40
C ALA A 22 -1.88 20.94 7.40
N ALA A 23 -2.98 21.31 8.06
CA ALA A 23 -4.20 20.51 8.10
C ALA A 23 -4.86 20.38 6.71
N LEU A 24 -4.96 21.49 5.97
CA LEU A 24 -5.48 21.48 4.60
C LEU A 24 -4.66 20.59 3.68
N TYR A 25 -3.33 20.70 3.73
CA TYR A 25 -2.44 19.87 2.92
C TYR A 25 -2.53 18.38 3.27
N ASN A 26 -2.65 18.05 4.57
CA ASN A 26 -2.79 16.68 5.05
C ASN A 26 -4.18 16.06 4.70
N GLY A 27 -5.22 16.88 4.54
CA GLY A 27 -6.51 16.40 4.06
C GLY A 27 -6.56 16.23 2.54
N SER A 28 -5.96 17.17 1.80
CA SER A 28 -6.12 17.24 0.35
C SER A 28 -5.39 16.16 -0.41
N TYR A 29 -4.25 15.65 0.10
CA TYR A 29 -3.46 14.68 -0.67
C TYR A 29 -4.22 13.37 -0.92
N HIS A 30 -5.01 12.91 0.06
CA HIS A 30 -5.86 11.73 -0.10
C HIS A 30 -6.93 11.96 -1.16
N VAL A 31 -7.54 13.16 -1.16
CA VAL A 31 -8.57 13.54 -2.13
C VAL A 31 -8.00 13.61 -3.55
N VAL A 32 -6.84 14.24 -3.73
CA VAL A 32 -6.16 14.32 -5.03
C VAL A 32 -5.79 12.93 -5.55
N TRP A 33 -5.30 12.05 -4.67
CA TRP A 33 -5.02 10.66 -5.01
C TRP A 33 -6.28 9.90 -5.46
N SER A 34 -7.37 10.01 -4.69
CA SER A 34 -8.66 9.39 -5.02
C SER A 34 -9.25 9.92 -6.33
N ILE A 35 -9.12 11.22 -6.61
CA ILE A 35 -9.55 11.81 -7.89
C ILE A 35 -8.72 11.24 -9.05
N GLY A 36 -7.40 11.10 -8.89
CA GLY A 36 -6.54 10.47 -9.88
C GLY A 36 -6.95 9.03 -10.19
N LEU A 37 -7.26 8.24 -9.15
CA LEU A 37 -7.80 6.88 -9.32
C LEU A 37 -9.18 6.87 -10.00
N ALA A 38 -10.07 7.79 -9.63
CA ALA A 38 -11.39 7.91 -10.24
C ALA A 38 -11.30 8.23 -11.74
N ILE A 39 -10.39 9.12 -12.13
CA ILE A 39 -10.12 9.44 -13.53
C ILE A 39 -9.56 8.21 -14.27
N MET A 40 -8.68 7.42 -13.65
CA MET A 40 -8.18 6.17 -14.23
C MET A 40 -9.30 5.13 -14.46
N CYS A 41 -10.21 4.97 -13.49
CA CYS A 41 -11.39 4.12 -13.63
C CYS A 41 -12.37 4.63 -14.68
N TYR A 42 -12.59 5.95 -14.71
CA TYR A 42 -13.41 6.62 -15.73
C TYR A 42 -12.86 6.41 -17.13
N PHE A 43 -11.52 6.47 -17.25
CA PHE A 43 -10.87 6.03 -18.47
C PHE A 43 -11.27 4.58 -18.74
N CYS A 44 -10.95 3.58 -17.91
CA CYS A 44 -11.36 2.19 -18.16
C CYS A 44 -12.82 1.96 -18.63
N ALA A 45 -13.79 2.76 -18.16
CA ALA A 45 -15.20 2.66 -18.54
C ALA A 45 -15.52 3.12 -19.99
N ILE A 46 -14.90 4.21 -20.47
CA ILE A 46 -15.10 4.69 -21.83
C ILE A 46 -14.20 3.87 -22.77
N ARG A 47 -14.74 3.15 -23.76
CA ARG A 47 -13.97 2.18 -24.58
C ARG A 47 -12.97 2.80 -25.58
N TRP A 48 -12.39 3.97 -25.30
CA TRP A 48 -11.66 4.80 -26.27
C TRP A 48 -10.14 4.58 -26.33
N TYR A 49 -9.54 3.80 -25.45
CA TYR A 49 -8.09 3.60 -25.43
C TYR A 49 -7.72 2.19 -25.84
N GLY A 50 -7.25 2.06 -27.09
CA GLY A 50 -6.75 0.81 -27.65
C GLY A 50 -5.69 0.11 -26.77
N PRO A 51 -4.47 0.66 -26.59
CA PRO A 51 -3.36 -0.05 -25.93
C PRO A 51 -3.51 -0.17 -24.40
N ILE A 52 -4.14 0.81 -23.74
CA ILE A 52 -4.32 0.77 -22.27
C ILE A 52 -5.28 -0.36 -21.88
N ARG A 53 -6.27 -0.68 -22.72
CA ARG A 53 -7.16 -1.82 -22.47
C ARG A 53 -6.42 -3.14 -22.49
N GLY A 54 -5.43 -3.33 -23.37
CA GLY A 54 -4.60 -4.55 -23.38
C GLY A 54 -3.69 -4.66 -22.16
N LEU A 55 -3.19 -3.52 -21.66
CA LEU A 55 -2.38 -3.47 -20.45
C LEU A 55 -3.21 -3.70 -19.18
N LEU A 56 -4.45 -3.21 -19.15
CA LEU A 56 -5.36 -3.33 -17.99
C LEU A 56 -6.11 -4.67 -17.95
N ASP A 57 -6.44 -5.25 -19.11
CA ASP A 57 -7.02 -6.60 -19.22
C ASP A 57 -5.94 -7.69 -19.09
N TRP A 58 -4.68 -7.29 -18.88
CA TRP A 58 -3.60 -8.24 -18.69
C TRP A 58 -3.84 -9.05 -17.42
N ALA A 59 -3.87 -10.37 -17.55
CA ALA A 59 -4.01 -11.32 -16.44
C ALA A 59 -2.99 -11.07 -15.31
N GLY A 60 -1.84 -10.45 -15.61
CA GLY A 60 -0.86 -10.00 -14.62
C GLY A 60 -1.42 -9.04 -13.57
N PHE A 61 -2.30 -8.10 -13.94
CA PHE A 61 -2.92 -7.18 -12.98
C PHE A 61 -3.84 -7.89 -12.00
N ARG A 62 -4.47 -8.99 -12.43
CA ARG A 62 -5.31 -9.81 -11.56
C ARG A 62 -4.49 -10.47 -10.45
N ILE A 63 -3.29 -10.97 -10.78
CA ILE A 63 -2.36 -11.52 -9.79
C ILE A 63 -1.82 -10.41 -8.86
N PHE A 64 -1.48 -9.26 -9.44
CA PHE A 64 -0.85 -8.15 -8.73
C PHE A 64 -1.80 -7.52 -7.70
N SER A 65 -3.09 -7.41 -8.03
CA SER A 65 -4.12 -6.92 -7.11
C SER A 65 -4.26 -7.81 -5.88
N ARG A 66 -4.20 -9.14 -6.06
CA ARG A 66 -4.31 -10.09 -4.96
C ARG A 66 -3.07 -10.08 -4.07
N LEU A 67 -1.88 -10.07 -4.68
CA LEU A 67 -0.62 -9.95 -3.96
C LEU A 67 -0.56 -8.68 -3.10
N SER A 68 -0.97 -7.54 -3.67
CA SER A 68 -1.01 -6.25 -2.95
C SER A 68 -1.96 -6.29 -1.75
N TYR A 69 -3.08 -6.98 -1.88
CA TYR A 69 -4.03 -7.19 -0.79
C TYR A 69 -3.46 -8.09 0.32
N SER A 70 -2.80 -9.19 -0.03
CA SER A 70 -2.13 -10.05 0.95
C SER A 70 -1.01 -9.31 1.69
N ILE A 71 -0.22 -8.50 0.98
CA ILE A 71 0.83 -7.64 1.57
C ILE A 71 0.21 -6.66 2.57
N TYR A 72 -0.88 -6.00 2.19
CA TYR A 72 -1.56 -5.04 3.06
C TYR A 72 -2.06 -5.66 4.37
N LEU A 73 -2.59 -6.88 4.33
CA LEU A 73 -3.04 -7.59 5.53
C LEU A 73 -1.88 -8.04 6.44
N VAL A 74 -0.76 -8.47 5.85
CA VAL A 74 0.40 -8.98 6.60
C VAL A 74 1.24 -7.86 7.20
N HIS A 75 1.29 -6.70 6.53
CA HIS A 75 2.09 -5.56 6.96
C HIS A 75 1.85 -5.12 8.41
N PRO A 76 0.61 -4.87 8.89
CA PRO A 76 0.37 -4.50 10.29
C PRO A 76 0.76 -5.62 11.27
N CYS A 77 0.59 -6.89 10.90
CA CYS A 77 1.00 -8.02 11.72
C CYS A 77 2.53 -8.07 11.91
N VAL A 78 3.29 -7.86 10.83
CA VAL A 78 4.76 -7.82 10.87
C VAL A 78 5.25 -6.64 11.71
N ILE A 79 4.65 -5.46 11.53
CA ILE A 79 4.94 -4.28 12.35
C ILE A 79 4.68 -4.61 13.83
N PHE A 80 3.52 -5.14 14.16
CA PHE A 80 3.15 -5.46 15.54
C PHE A 80 4.13 -6.44 16.20
N LEU A 81 4.54 -7.50 15.48
CA LEU A 81 5.53 -8.47 15.96
C LEU A 81 6.89 -7.84 16.22
N ILE A 82 7.36 -6.97 15.31
CA ILE A 82 8.64 -6.27 15.45
C ILE A 82 8.59 -5.33 16.64
N PHE A 83 7.53 -4.52 16.78
CA PHE A 83 7.39 -3.58 17.88
C PHE A 83 7.24 -4.26 19.25
N THR A 84 6.58 -5.42 19.31
CA THR A 84 6.47 -6.21 20.54
C THR A 84 7.79 -6.87 20.94
N SER A 85 8.66 -7.17 19.96
CA SER A 85 9.97 -7.76 20.20
C SER A 85 11.04 -6.75 20.64
N LEU A 86 10.76 -5.44 20.52
CA LEU A 86 11.67 -4.38 20.95
C LEU A 86 11.63 -4.26 22.48
N LEU A 87 12.75 -4.60 23.13
CA LEU A 87 12.89 -4.53 24.59
C LEU A 87 13.06 -3.09 25.10
N ILE A 88 13.46 -2.15 24.25
CA ILE A 88 13.72 -0.75 24.57
C ILE A 88 13.03 0.14 23.51
N PRO A 89 12.21 1.12 23.89
CA PRO A 89 11.57 2.02 22.94
C PRO A 89 12.61 2.99 22.36
N GLU A 90 12.91 2.83 21.08
CA GLU A 90 13.77 3.74 20.33
C GLU A 90 13.08 5.08 20.10
N ARG A 91 13.86 6.17 20.09
CA ARG A 91 13.33 7.50 19.78
C ARG A 91 12.89 7.53 18.31
N PHE A 92 11.66 7.97 18.05
CA PHE A 92 11.13 8.18 16.70
C PHE A 92 11.85 9.36 16.02
N THR A 93 12.99 9.05 15.39
CA THR A 93 13.76 9.93 14.53
C THR A 93 13.59 9.51 13.07
N LEU A 94 13.55 10.48 12.16
CA LEU A 94 13.36 10.26 10.72
C LEU A 94 14.37 9.26 10.12
N MET A 95 15.64 9.33 10.53
CA MET A 95 16.68 8.42 10.07
C MET A 95 16.41 6.97 10.50
N ILE A 96 15.97 6.76 11.75
CA ILE A 96 15.58 5.45 12.27
C ILE A 96 14.35 4.94 11.50
N ALA A 97 13.35 5.78 11.26
CA ALA A 97 12.13 5.39 10.56
C ALA A 97 12.41 4.91 9.13
N ILE A 98 13.30 5.60 8.40
CA ILE A 98 13.70 5.19 7.03
C ILE A 98 14.51 3.89 7.08
N MET A 99 15.41 3.76 8.05
CA MET A 99 16.24 2.56 8.21
C MET A 99 15.38 1.31 8.51
N TRP A 100 14.32 1.45 9.30
CA TRP A 100 13.38 0.36 9.61
C TRP A 100 12.35 0.11 8.50
N ALA A 101 12.03 1.10 7.65
CA ALA A 101 11.04 0.93 6.59
C ALA A 101 11.45 -0.11 5.53
N PHE A 102 12.71 -0.10 5.11
CA PHE A 102 13.23 -1.05 4.13
C PHE A 102 13.12 -2.53 4.58
N PRO A 103 13.63 -2.94 5.75
CA PRO A 103 13.56 -4.32 6.19
C PRO A 103 12.11 -4.76 6.47
N VAL A 104 11.28 -3.90 7.07
CA VAL A 104 9.86 -4.20 7.33
C VAL A 104 9.12 -4.45 6.01
N PHE A 105 9.40 -3.65 4.98
CA PHE A 105 8.80 -3.84 3.66
C PHE A 105 9.21 -5.19 3.05
N TRP A 106 10.49 -5.52 3.06
CA TRP A 106 10.99 -6.78 2.51
C TRP A 106 10.45 -8.01 3.25
N VAL A 107 10.42 -7.99 4.59
CA VAL A 107 9.87 -9.09 5.40
C VAL A 107 8.36 -9.24 5.18
N SER A 108 7.63 -8.13 5.07
CA SER A 108 6.19 -8.16 4.74
C SER A 108 5.96 -8.74 3.36
N PHE A 109 6.81 -8.40 2.38
CA PHE A 109 6.70 -8.87 1.01
C PHE A 109 6.93 -10.38 0.89
N THR A 110 7.96 -10.92 1.55
CA THR A 110 8.24 -12.36 1.54
C THR A 110 7.16 -13.14 2.29
N ALA A 111 6.71 -12.66 3.45
CA ALA A 111 5.64 -13.29 4.21
C ALA A 111 4.31 -13.32 3.43
N ALA A 112 3.98 -12.23 2.72
CA ALA A 112 2.79 -12.16 1.89
C ALA A 112 2.85 -13.09 0.67
N ILE A 113 4.02 -13.28 0.05
CA ILE A 113 4.20 -14.26 -1.03
C ILE A 113 3.94 -15.68 -0.52
N ILE A 114 4.47 -16.02 0.65
CA ILE A 114 4.27 -17.35 1.26
C ILE A 114 2.78 -17.57 1.56
N LEU A 115 2.11 -16.59 2.17
CA LEU A 115 0.67 -16.64 2.44
C LEU A 115 -0.16 -16.73 1.16
N TYR A 116 0.18 -15.96 0.13
CA TYR A 116 -0.50 -16.01 -1.15
C TYR A 116 -0.36 -17.39 -1.83
N LEU A 117 0.83 -17.97 -1.85
CA LEU A 117 1.08 -19.29 -2.41
C LEU A 117 0.39 -20.42 -1.63
N THR A 118 0.30 -20.30 -0.30
CA THR A 118 -0.28 -21.36 0.53
C THR A 118 -1.79 -21.27 0.68
N ALA A 119 -2.36 -20.06 0.72
CA ALA A 119 -3.79 -19.87 0.90
C ALA A 119 -4.50 -19.55 -0.41
N GLU A 120 -4.02 -18.62 -1.24
CA GLU A 120 -4.80 -18.21 -2.42
C GLU A 120 -4.67 -19.17 -3.61
N ALA A 121 -3.52 -19.83 -3.79
CA ALA A 121 -3.34 -20.82 -4.85
C ALA A 121 -4.28 -22.04 -4.75
N PRO A 122 -4.43 -22.72 -3.59
CA PRO A 122 -5.35 -23.86 -3.49
C PRO A 122 -6.82 -23.43 -3.56
N PHE A 123 -7.19 -22.29 -2.95
CA PHE A 123 -8.56 -21.78 -3.04
C PHE A 123 -8.93 -21.37 -4.47
N GLY A 124 -7.96 -20.86 -5.23
CA GLY A 124 -8.10 -20.59 -6.65
C GLY A 124 -8.54 -21.84 -7.41
N GLN A 125 -7.86 -22.97 -7.22
CA GLN A 125 -8.16 -24.23 -7.90
C GLN A 125 -9.51 -24.83 -7.49
N ILE A 126 -9.84 -24.79 -6.19
CA ILE A 126 -11.11 -25.32 -5.67
C ILE A 126 -12.30 -24.57 -6.28
N LEU A 127 -12.23 -23.25 -6.41
CA LEU A 127 -13.28 -22.43 -7.01
C LEU A 127 -13.54 -22.79 -8.47
N GLN A 128 -12.49 -23.08 -9.25
CA GLN A 128 -12.66 -23.45 -10.67
C GLN A 128 -13.36 -24.80 -10.78
N VAL A 129 -12.97 -25.78 -9.95
CA VAL A 129 -13.62 -27.10 -9.91
C VAL A 129 -15.07 -27.01 -9.45
N LEU A 130 -15.41 -26.08 -8.56
CA LEU A 130 -16.78 -25.87 -8.11
C LEU A 130 -17.68 -25.23 -9.18
N PHE A 131 -17.13 -24.28 -9.95
CA PHE A 131 -17.87 -23.56 -11.00
C PHE A 131 -17.91 -24.29 -12.36
N ASP A 132 -16.94 -25.16 -12.65
CA ASP A 132 -16.93 -26.02 -13.85
C ASP A 132 -17.97 -27.14 -13.80
N LYS A 133 -18.55 -27.38 -12.61
CA LYS A 133 -19.55 -28.43 -12.38
C LYS A 133 -21.01 -28.01 -12.60
N ASN A 134 -21.24 -26.80 -13.12
CA ASN A 134 -22.56 -26.28 -13.55
C ASN A 134 -22.52 -25.90 -15.04
#